data_AF-A0A0B4EKG8-F1
#
_entry.id   AF-A0A0B4EKG8-F1
#
_cell.length_a   1.000
_cell.length_b   1.000
_cell.length_c   1.000
_cell.angle_alpha   90.00
_cell.angle_beta   90.00
_cell.angle_gamma   90.00
#
_symmetry.space_group_name_H-M   'P 1'
#
loop_
_entity.id
_entity.type
_entity.pdbx_description
1 polymer ?
#
loop_
_entity_poly.entity_id
_entity_poly.type
_entity_poly.pdbx_seq_one_letter_code
_entity_poly.pdbx_strand_id
1 'polypeptide(L)'
;MLKTVANAALFQCGWLACVLGGDSPWLLVGVAVLAVHLLWISSWAEDAALIIRVTLVGTVLDTLLRNLGVFQFNEPGPLIPLWLILLWA
;
A
#
# COMPACT_ATOMS: atom_id res chain seq x y z
N MET A 1 18.38 -15.20 -4.01
CA MET A 1 17.11 -15.89 -4.34
C MET A 1 16.13 -15.89 -3.18
N LEU A 2 16.51 -16.31 -1.96
CA LEU A 2 15.58 -16.36 -0.81
C LEU A 2 14.89 -15.02 -0.51
N LYS A 3 15.65 -13.90 -0.43
CA LYS A 3 15.07 -12.56 -0.21
C LYS A 3 14.06 -12.16 -1.29
N THR A 4 14.31 -12.52 -2.55
CA THR A 4 13.40 -12.21 -3.67
C THR A 4 12.08 -12.99 -3.54
N VAL A 5 12.15 -14.27 -3.21
CA VAL A 5 10.96 -15.11 -2.98
C VAL A 5 10.20 -14.62 -1.75
N ALA A 6 10.90 -14.30 -0.67
CA ALA A 6 10.30 -13.73 0.54
C ALA A 6 9.62 -12.39 0.23
N ASN A 7 10.27 -11.52 -0.56
CA ASN A 7 9.68 -10.25 -0.98
C ASN A 7 8.39 -10.44 -1.77
N ALA A 8 8.41 -11.34 -2.76
CA ALA A 8 7.22 -11.64 -3.55
C ALA A 8 6.09 -12.19 -2.68
N ALA A 9 6.38 -13.15 -1.79
CA ALA A 9 5.38 -13.73 -0.90
C ALA A 9 4.80 -12.68 0.08
N LEU A 10 5.67 -11.88 0.71
CA LEU A 10 5.26 -10.81 1.62
C LEU A 10 4.40 -9.77 0.91
N PHE A 11 4.79 -9.33 -0.29
CA PHE A 11 4.01 -8.42 -1.11
C PHE A 11 2.62 -8.98 -1.40
N GLN A 12 2.51 -10.25 -1.82
CA GLN A 12 1.21 -10.88 -2.08
C GLN A 12 0.34 -10.94 -0.82
N CYS A 13 0.93 -11.25 0.35
CA CYS A 13 0.21 -11.24 1.62
C CYS A 13 -0.29 -9.83 2.00
N GLY A 14 0.56 -8.81 1.87
CA GLY A 14 0.20 -7.42 2.14
C GLY A 14 -0.89 -6.92 1.19
N TRP A 15 -0.77 -7.24 -0.10
CA TRP A 15 -1.75 -6.92 -1.12
C TRP A 15 -3.12 -7.54 -0.81
N LEU A 16 -3.15 -8.86 -0.54
CA LEU A 16 -4.39 -9.57 -0.21
C LEU A 16 -5.01 -9.05 1.09
N ALA A 17 -4.20 -8.73 2.10
CA ALA A 17 -4.70 -8.14 3.35
C ALA A 17 -5.38 -6.78 3.12
N CYS A 18 -4.81 -5.93 2.25
CA CYS A 18 -5.43 -4.64 1.91
C CYS A 18 -6.73 -4.83 1.13
N VAL A 19 -6.71 -5.64 0.07
CA VAL A 19 -7.86 -5.81 -0.84
C VAL A 19 -9.03 -6.53 -0.18
N LEU A 20 -8.77 -7.62 0.55
CA LEU A 20 -9.82 -8.40 1.20
C LEU A 20 -10.25 -7.81 2.55
N GLY A 21 -9.32 -7.12 3.23
CA GLY A 21 -9.55 -6.56 4.56
C GLY A 21 -10.15 -5.16 4.55
N GLY A 22 -9.93 -4.36 3.50
CA GLY A 22 -10.37 -2.96 3.45
C GLY A 22 -9.83 -2.14 4.63
N ASP A 23 -10.57 -1.10 5.03
CA ASP A 23 -10.24 -0.21 6.17
C ASP A 23 -10.54 -0.90 7.51
N SER A 24 -9.84 -1.99 7.80
CA SER A 24 -10.00 -2.81 9.01
C SER A 24 -8.65 -3.15 9.67
N PRO A 25 -8.63 -3.85 10.82
CA PRO A 25 -7.38 -4.25 11.48
C PRO A 25 -6.44 -5.11 10.61
N TRP A 26 -6.92 -5.68 9.49
CA TRP A 26 -6.07 -6.39 8.53
C TRP A 26 -4.96 -5.51 7.94
N LEU A 27 -5.12 -4.18 7.94
CA LEU A 27 -4.06 -3.25 7.53
C LEU A 27 -2.79 -3.36 8.38
N LEU A 28 -2.88 -3.86 9.62
CA LEU A 28 -1.70 -4.16 10.43
C LEU A 28 -0.78 -5.20 9.76
N VAL A 29 -1.33 -6.12 8.97
CA VAL A 29 -0.56 -7.08 8.18
C VAL A 29 0.20 -6.37 7.06
N GLY A 30 -0.44 -5.44 6.35
CA GLY A 30 0.21 -4.64 5.32
C GLY A 30 1.35 -3.77 5.89
N VAL A 31 1.11 -3.12 7.04
CA VAL A 31 2.13 -2.33 7.75
C VAL A 31 3.30 -3.22 8.20
N ALA A 32 3.01 -4.42 8.73
CA ALA A 32 4.04 -5.37 9.13
C ALA A 32 4.87 -5.85 7.93
N VAL A 33 4.23 -6.14 6.79
CA VAL A 33 4.91 -6.51 5.54
C VAL A 33 5.83 -5.39 5.07
N LEU A 34 5.36 -4.14 5.05
CA LEU A 34 6.15 -2.98 4.66
C LEU A 34 7.36 -2.78 5.59
N ALA A 35 7.15 -2.92 6.90
CA ALA A 35 8.22 -2.84 7.89
C ALA A 35 9.28 -3.94 7.67
N VAL A 36 8.86 -5.18 7.43
CA VAL A 36 9.77 -6.30 7.11
C VAL A 36 10.53 -6.04 5.82
N HIS A 37 9.86 -5.52 4.79
CA HIS A 37 10.51 -5.17 3.52
C HIS A 37 11.65 -4.17 3.75
N LEU A 38 11.37 -3.04 4.39
CA LEU A 38 12.35 -1.99 4.66
C LEU A 38 13.49 -2.47 5.58
N LEU A 39 13.17 -3.21 6.63
CA LEU A 39 14.16 -3.64 7.64
C LEU A 39 15.03 -4.83 7.20
N TRP A 40 14.53 -5.72 6.34
CA TRP A 40 15.20 -6.99 6.06
C TRP A 40 15.49 -7.24 4.58
N ILE A 41 14.58 -6.84 3.68
CA ILE A 41 14.69 -7.12 2.26
C ILE A 41 15.55 -6.07 1.55
N SER A 42 15.29 -4.78 1.79
CA SER A 42 15.91 -3.68 1.04
C SER A 42 16.92 -2.83 1.82
N SER A 43 17.58 -1.92 1.10
CA SER A 43 18.35 -0.82 1.68
C SER A 43 17.44 0.39 1.89
N TRP A 44 17.27 0.77 3.17
CA TRP A 44 16.37 1.82 3.63
C TRP A 44 16.34 3.12 2.80
N ALA A 45 17.50 3.64 2.39
CA ALA A 45 17.61 5.01 1.89
C ALA A 45 16.95 5.23 0.52
N GLU A 46 17.09 4.28 -0.40
CA GLU A 46 16.56 4.42 -1.77
C GLU A 46 15.12 3.90 -1.85
N ASP A 47 14.84 2.76 -1.23
CA ASP A 47 13.53 2.10 -1.33
C ASP A 47 12.46 2.89 -0.57
N ALA A 48 12.75 3.45 0.61
CA ALA A 48 11.77 4.25 1.34
C ALA A 48 11.38 5.52 0.57
N ALA A 49 12.34 6.17 -0.10
CA ALA A 49 12.07 7.37 -0.90
C ALA A 49 11.20 7.05 -2.12
N LEU A 50 11.44 5.91 -2.78
CA LEU A 50 10.61 5.45 -3.90
C LEU A 50 9.19 5.12 -3.43
N ILE A 51 9.06 4.34 -2.35
CA ILE A 51 7.78 3.97 -1.74
C ILE A 51 6.96 5.23 -1.44
N ILE A 52 7.53 6.19 -0.69
CA ILE A 52 6.82 7.43 -0.34
C ILE A 52 6.36 8.19 -1.59
N ARG A 53 7.20 8.30 -2.63
CA ARG A 53 6.84 9.00 -3.87
C ARG A 53 5.71 8.30 -4.61
N VAL A 54 5.78 6.97 -4.73
CA VAL A 54 4.75 6.17 -5.40
C VAL A 54 3.44 6.23 -4.63
N THR A 55 3.48 6.07 -3.30
CA THR A 55 2.32 6.21 -2.43
C THR A 55 1.66 7.58 -2.58
N LEU A 56 2.43 8.66 -2.57
CA LEU A 56 1.89 10.01 -2.75
C LEU A 56 1.28 10.21 -4.13
N VAL A 57 1.98 9.82 -5.20
CA VAL A 57 1.49 9.96 -6.58
C VAL A 57 0.23 9.12 -6.80
N GLY A 58 0.22 7.87 -6.36
CA GLY A 58 -0.95 6.97 -6.45
C GLY A 58 -2.13 7.50 -5.65
N THR A 59 -1.90 7.95 -4.42
CA THR A 59 -2.96 8.55 -3.59
C THR A 59 -3.55 9.79 -4.25
N VAL A 60 -2.72 10.68 -4.80
CA VAL A 60 -3.20 11.89 -5.50
C VAL A 60 -3.98 11.51 -6.75
N LEU A 61 -3.46 10.57 -7.55
CA LEU A 61 -4.09 10.13 -8.79
C LEU A 61 -5.45 9.50 -8.54
N ASP A 62 -5.54 8.54 -7.63
CA ASP A 62 -6.80 7.85 -7.37
C ASP A 62 -7.79 8.75 -6.62
N THR A 63 -7.30 9.68 -5.81
CA THR A 63 -8.14 10.73 -5.22
C THR A 63 -8.70 11.66 -6.29
N LEU A 64 -7.90 12.05 -7.30
CA LEU A 64 -8.39 12.82 -8.44
C LEU A 64 -9.46 12.03 -9.20
N LEU A 65 -9.23 10.75 -9.48
CA LEU A 65 -10.20 9.88 -10.14
C LEU A 65 -11.50 9.72 -9.34
N ARG A 66 -11.41 9.65 -8.01
CA ARG A 66 -12.56 9.70 -7.10
C ARG A 66 -13.34 11.01 -7.24
N ASN A 67 -12.65 12.15 -7.21
CA ASN A 67 -13.29 13.48 -7.30
C ASN A 67 -13.89 13.75 -8.69
N LEU A 68 -13.33 13.16 -9.75
CA LEU A 68 -13.89 13.19 -11.10
C LEU A 68 -15.05 12.20 -11.31
N GLY A 69 -15.40 11.39 -10.30
CA GLY A 69 -16.50 10.42 -10.36
C GLY A 69 -16.18 9.12 -11.10
N VAL A 70 -14.91 8.89 -11.47
CA VAL A 70 -14.45 7.65 -12.12
C VAL A 70 -14.41 6.51 -11.11
N PHE A 71 -13.90 6.78 -9.91
CA PHE A 71 -13.92 5.84 -8.79
C PHE A 71 -14.99 6.21 -7.77
N GLN A 72 -15.68 5.20 -7.27
CA GLN A 72 -16.67 5.34 -6.21
C GLN A 72 -16.27 4.45 -5.03
N PHE A 73 -16.16 5.08 -3.87
CA PHE A 73 -15.82 4.42 -2.62
C PHE A 73 -16.95 4.67 -1.62
N ASN A 74 -17.26 3.66 -0.82
CA ASN A 74 -18.34 3.76 0.18
C ASN A 74 -17.88 4.55 1.41
N GLU A 75 -16.57 4.62 1.63
CA GLU A 75 -15.93 5.31 2.73
C GLU A 75 -16.10 6.83 2.60
N PRO A 76 -16.62 7.51 3.63
CA PRO A 76 -16.82 8.96 3.60
C PRO A 76 -15.46 9.69 3.60
N GLY A 77 -15.40 10.84 2.92
CA GLY A 77 -14.25 11.73 2.95
C GLY A 77 -13.72 12.12 1.56
N PRO A 78 -12.74 13.04 1.51
CA PRO A 78 -12.23 13.57 0.25
C PRO A 78 -11.14 12.69 -0.40
N LEU A 79 -10.50 11.81 0.36
CA LEU A 79 -9.39 10.94 -0.08
C LEU A 79 -9.86 9.52 -0.39
N ILE A 80 -9.05 8.75 -1.11
CA ILE A 80 -9.26 7.30 -1.24
C ILE A 80 -9.15 6.55 0.11
N PRO A 81 -9.73 5.33 0.23
CA PRO A 81 -9.65 4.53 1.44
C PRO A 81 -8.21 4.21 1.87
N LEU A 82 -8.00 4.00 3.18
CA LEU A 82 -6.69 3.76 3.75
C LEU A 82 -6.03 2.48 3.19
N TRP A 83 -6.83 1.45 2.92
CA TRP A 83 -6.34 0.20 2.34
C TRP A 83 -5.70 0.41 0.96
N LEU A 84 -6.25 1.32 0.15
CA LEU A 84 -5.72 1.61 -1.19
C LEU A 84 -4.48 2.48 -1.10
N ILE A 85 -4.42 3.42 -0.13
CA ILE A 85 -3.20 4.18 0.17
C ILE A 85 -2.08 3.23 0.57
N LEU A 86 -2.34 2.28 1.48
CA LEU A 86 -1.34 1.30 1.91
C LEU A 86 -0.94 0.33 0.78
N LEU A 87 -1.86 0.01 -0.14
CA LEU A 87 -1.55 -0.81 -1.32
C LEU A 87 -0.53 -0.17 -2.26
N TRP A 88 -0.48 1.17 -2.29
CA TRP A 88 0.51 1.93 -3.05
C TRP A 88 1.88 2.02 -2.37
N ALA A 89 2.02 1.50 -1.14
CA ALA A 89 3.27 1.48 -0.38
C ALA A 89 3.97 0.12 -0.47
#